data_AF-A0A1N6KU73-F1
#
_entry.id   AF-A0A1N6KU73-F1
#
_cell.length_a   1.000
_cell.length_b   1.000
_cell.length_c   1.000
_cell.angle_alpha   90.00
_cell.angle_beta   90.00
_cell.angle_gamma   90.00
#
_symmetry.space_group_name_H-M   'P 1'
#
loop_
_entity.id
_entity.type
_entity.pdbx_description
1 polymer ?
#
loop_
_entity_poly.entity_id
_entity_poly.type
_entity_poly.pdbx_seq_one_letter_code
_entity_poly.pdbx_strand_id
1 'polypeptide(L)'
;MTNLTIRMDPQEKDRLMAWAAVRGKSATDYIKGLVAADMATGSPQERAAAWFRENEAALSVEAAYIENKGIPGSHLALNHPWPDAEI
;
A
#
# COMPACT_ATOMS: atom_id res chain seq x y z
N MET A 1 -24.56 8.89 -1.60
CA MET A 1 -23.13 8.79 -1.97
C MET A 1 -22.31 9.06 -0.72
N THR A 2 -21.50 8.10 -0.29
CA THR A 2 -20.63 8.26 0.89
C THR A 2 -19.46 9.16 0.52
N ASN A 3 -19.20 10.20 1.32
CA ASN A 3 -18.06 11.08 1.09
C ASN A 3 -16.78 10.40 1.64
N LEU A 4 -15.85 10.04 0.76
CA LEU A 4 -14.56 9.43 1.13
C LEU A 4 -13.50 10.52 1.18
N THR A 5 -12.93 10.75 2.36
CA THR A 5 -11.78 11.64 2.53
C THR A 5 -10.52 10.81 2.69
N ILE A 6 -9.59 10.94 1.75
CA ILE A 6 -8.26 10.32 1.83
C ILE A 6 -7.28 11.43 2.22
N ARG A 7 -6.64 11.27 3.39
CA ARG A 7 -5.52 12.14 3.78
C ARG A 7 -4.26 11.60 3.12
N MET A 8 -3.55 12.45 2.40
CA MET A 8 -2.30 12.13 1.73
C MET A 8 -1.36 13.30 1.84
N ASP A 9 -0.06 13.03 1.81
CA ASP A 9 0.94 14.08 1.77
C ASP A 9 0.87 14.82 0.41
N PRO A 10 1.18 16.13 0.32
CA PRO A 10 1.19 16.86 -0.94
C PRO A 10 2.00 16.17 -2.05
N GLN A 11 3.15 15.57 -1.71
CA GLN A 11 3.98 14.91 -2.72
C GLN A 11 3.32 13.63 -3.27
N GLU A 12 2.62 12.88 -2.42
CA GLU A 12 1.87 11.70 -2.83
C GLU A 12 0.67 12.08 -3.70
N LYS A 13 0.01 13.19 -3.37
CA LYS A 13 -1.07 13.75 -4.18
C LYS A 13 -0.62 14.08 -5.59
N ASP A 14 0.53 14.74 -5.73
CA ASP A 14 1.07 15.12 -7.03
C ASP A 14 1.43 13.88 -7.86
N ARG A 15 2.03 12.87 -7.23
CA ARG A 15 2.31 11.58 -7.88
C ARG A 15 1.03 10.89 -8.34
N LEU A 16 -0.02 10.88 -7.51
CA LEU A 16 -1.31 10.30 -7.89
C LEU A 16 -1.96 11.04 -9.07
N MET A 17 -1.90 12.38 -9.07
CA MET A 17 -2.42 13.18 -10.18
C MET A 17 -1.67 12.89 -11.48
N ALA A 18 -0.34 12.85 -11.44
CA ALA A 18 0.48 12.48 -12.60
C ALA A 18 0.15 11.06 -13.09
N TRP A 19 0.02 10.10 -12.16
CA TRP A 19 -0.30 8.72 -12.46
C TRP A 19 -1.67 8.55 -13.14
N ALA A 20 -2.67 9.30 -12.69
CA ALA A 20 -4.00 9.32 -13.30
C ALA A 20 -3.97 10.01 -14.68
N ALA A 21 -3.21 11.10 -14.82
CA ALA A 21 -3.07 11.84 -16.07
C ALA A 21 -2.44 10.99 -17.20
N VAL A 22 -1.43 10.16 -16.89
CA VAL A 22 -0.84 9.20 -17.85
C VAL A 22 -1.90 8.22 -18.42
N ARG A 23 -3.00 8.01 -17.70
CA ARG A 23 -4.14 7.16 -18.08
C ARG A 23 -5.33 7.95 -18.64
N GLY A 24 -5.17 9.25 -18.88
CA GLY A 24 -6.22 10.14 -19.37
C GLY A 24 -7.37 10.34 -18.37
N LYS A 25 -7.13 10.12 -17.07
CA LYS A 25 -8.15 10.24 -16.01
C LYS A 25 -7.80 11.32 -15.00
N SER A 26 -8.82 11.91 -14.38
CA SER A 26 -8.62 12.69 -13.15
C SER A 26 -8.26 11.74 -11.99
N ALA A 27 -7.56 12.25 -10.96
CA ALA A 27 -7.25 11.45 -9.77
C ALA A 27 -8.53 10.91 -9.10
N THR A 28 -9.61 11.70 -9.09
CA THR A 28 -10.91 11.29 -8.54
C THR A 28 -11.53 10.15 -9.35
N ASP A 29 -11.56 10.25 -10.68
CA ASP A 29 -12.15 9.20 -11.53
C ASP A 29 -11.30 7.94 -11.53
N TYR A 30 -9.99 8.09 -11.40
CA TYR A 30 -9.07 6.98 -11.19
C TYR A 30 -9.39 6.24 -9.89
N ILE A 31 -9.49 6.95 -8.75
CA ILE A 31 -9.83 6.34 -7.45
C ILE A 31 -11.22 5.68 -7.49
N LYS A 32 -12.23 6.37 -8.05
CA LYS A 32 -13.58 5.80 -8.17
C LYS A 32 -13.57 4.50 -8.98
N GLY A 33 -12.82 4.48 -10.08
CA GLY A 33 -12.65 3.28 -10.90
C GLY A 33 -12.00 2.13 -10.15
N LEU A 34 -10.95 2.42 -9.37
CA LEU A 34 -10.30 1.42 -8.52
C LEU A 34 -11.26 0.85 -7.48
N VAL A 35 -11.97 1.71 -6.75
CA VAL A 35 -12.93 1.25 -5.73
C VAL A 35 -14.07 0.45 -6.35
N ALA A 36 -14.59 0.87 -7.49
CA ALA A 36 -15.65 0.14 -8.19
C ALA A 36 -15.17 -1.24 -8.68
N ALA A 37 -13.96 -1.31 -9.25
CA ALA A 37 -13.35 -2.57 -9.66
C ALA A 37 -13.12 -3.49 -8.45
N ASP A 38 -12.56 -2.95 -7.36
CA ASP A 38 -12.34 -3.69 -6.13
C ASP A 38 -13.66 -4.27 -5.61
N MET A 39 -14.68 -3.44 -5.44
CA MET A 39 -16.02 -3.87 -5.00
C MET A 39 -16.69 -4.89 -5.94
N ALA A 40 -16.34 -4.91 -7.23
CA ALA A 40 -16.86 -5.88 -8.20
C ALA A 40 -16.18 -7.26 -8.10
N THR A 41 -14.96 -7.34 -7.55
CA THR A 41 -14.18 -8.60 -7.42
C THR A 41 -14.71 -9.58 -6.36
N GLY A 42 -15.93 -9.36 -5.86
CA GLY A 42 -16.58 -10.29 -4.92
C GLY A 42 -16.19 -10.07 -3.47
N SER A 43 -15.94 -11.16 -2.75
CA SER A 43 -15.64 -11.15 -1.31
C SER A 43 -14.31 -10.46 -0.99
N PRO A 44 -14.14 -9.91 0.23
CA PRO A 44 -12.85 -9.32 0.65
C PRO A 44 -11.65 -10.25 0.48
N GLN A 45 -11.83 -11.56 0.65
CA GLN A 45 -10.80 -12.58 0.49
C GLN A 45 -10.37 -12.72 -0.97
N GLU A 46 -11.32 -12.71 -1.90
CA GLU A 46 -11.03 -12.76 -3.34
C GLU A 46 -10.29 -11.50 -3.81
N ARG A 47 -10.64 -10.33 -3.25
CA ARG A 47 -9.94 -9.06 -3.51
C ARG A 47 -8.50 -9.10 -3.04
N ALA A 48 -8.26 -9.55 -1.81
CA ALA A 48 -6.91 -9.72 -1.27
C ALA A 48 -6.08 -10.70 -2.10
N ALA A 49 -6.67 -11.82 -2.54
CA ALA A 49 -6.00 -12.81 -3.37
C ALA A 49 -5.72 -12.32 -4.80
N ALA A 50 -6.59 -11.50 -5.38
CA ALA A 50 -6.36 -10.85 -6.67
C ALA A 50 -5.19 -9.87 -6.59
N TRP A 51 -5.21 -8.97 -5.60
CA TRP A 51 -4.11 -8.03 -5.35
C TRP A 51 -2.78 -8.76 -5.10
N PHE A 52 -2.78 -9.82 -4.29
CA PHE A 52 -1.57 -10.59 -4.02
C PHE A 52 -0.97 -11.18 -5.30
N ARG A 53 -1.79 -11.78 -6.16
CA ARG A 53 -1.33 -12.34 -7.45
C ARG A 53 -0.75 -11.29 -8.39
N GLU A 54 -1.34 -10.10 -8.44
CA GLU A 54 -0.82 -9.00 -9.26
C GLU A 54 0.54 -8.48 -8.77
N ASN A 55 0.81 -8.59 -7.47
CA ASN A 55 2.01 -8.05 -6.82
C ASN A 55 3.03 -9.12 -6.42
N GLU A 56 2.77 -10.39 -6.70
CA GLU A 56 3.57 -11.54 -6.25
C GLU A 56 5.06 -11.38 -6.61
N ALA A 57 5.35 -10.97 -7.84
CA ALA A 57 6.73 -10.78 -8.29
C ALA A 57 7.46 -9.66 -7.51
N ALA A 58 6.77 -8.54 -7.26
CA ALA A 58 7.35 -7.43 -6.50
C ALA A 58 7.58 -7.83 -5.03
N LEU A 59 6.61 -8.51 -4.43
CA LEU A 59 6.70 -9.03 -3.06
C LEU A 59 7.80 -10.10 -2.92
N SER A 60 7.97 -10.97 -3.92
CA SER A 60 9.02 -11.99 -3.92
C SER A 60 10.41 -11.37 -3.97
N VAL A 61 10.61 -10.33 -4.78
CA VAL A 61 11.88 -9.57 -4.83
C VAL A 61 12.18 -8.92 -3.48
N GLU A 62 11.18 -8.29 -2.85
CA GLU A 62 11.33 -7.68 -1.53
C GLU A 62 11.61 -8.73 -0.44
N ALA A 63 10.93 -9.87 -0.46
CA ALA A 63 11.15 -10.97 0.46
C ALA A 63 12.58 -11.52 0.34
N ALA A 64 13.06 -11.77 -0.88
CA ALA A 64 14.43 -12.21 -1.13
C ALA A 64 15.45 -11.15 -0.70
N TYR A 65 15.15 -9.86 -0.86
CA TYR A 65 16.00 -8.78 -0.37
C TYR A 65 16.10 -8.82 1.16
N ILE A 66 14.98 -8.94 1.87
CA ILE A 66 14.93 -9.02 3.33
C ILE A 66 15.66 -10.27 3.85
N GLU A 67 15.48 -11.42 3.20
CA GLU A 67 16.17 -12.67 3.57
C GLU A 67 17.70 -12.52 3.45
N ASN A 68 18.17 -11.88 2.38
CA ASN A 68 19.61 -11.69 2.14
C ASN A 68 20.24 -10.54 2.95
N LYS A 69 19.48 -9.48 3.25
CA LYS A 69 20.02 -8.22 3.81
C LYS A 69 19.56 -7.94 5.23
N GLY A 70 18.64 -8.76 5.75
CA GLY A 70 17.93 -8.50 7.00
C GLY A 70 16.85 -7.43 6.85
N ILE A 71 15.98 -7.34 7.86
CA ILE A 71 14.93 -6.32 7.92
C ILE A 71 15.59 -4.96 8.18
N PRO A 72 15.45 -3.96 7.28
CA PRO A 72 15.99 -2.63 7.51
C PRO A 72 15.43 -2.03 8.81
N GLY A 73 16.30 -1.48 9.65
CA GLY A 73 15.90 -0.90 10.94
C GLY A 73 15.58 -1.90 12.05
N SER A 74 15.70 -3.21 11.84
CA SER A 74 15.54 -4.21 12.92
C SER A 74 16.46 -3.96 14.13
N HIS A 75 17.64 -3.39 13.91
CA HIS A 75 18.58 -2.98 14.95
C HIS A 75 18.09 -1.78 15.80
N LEU A 76 17.12 -0.99 15.31
CA LEU A 76 16.52 0.11 16.07
C LEU A 76 15.52 -0.38 17.12
N ALA A 77 14.88 -1.53 16.88
CA ALA A 77 13.97 -2.15 17.84
C ALA A 77 14.70 -2.70 19.08
N LEU A 78 16.02 -2.88 19.02
CA LEU A 78 16.84 -3.35 20.15
C LEU A 78 17.23 -2.24 21.14
N ASN A 79 17.05 -0.96 20.78
CA ASN A 79 17.43 0.19 21.63
C ASN A 79 16.23 0.93 22.23
N HIS A 80 15.00 0.48 21.97
CA HIS A 80 13.84 0.92 22.74
C HIS A 80 13.68 -0.02 23.93
N PRO A 81 13.76 0.45 25.19
CA PRO A 81 13.31 -0.36 26.30
C PRO A 81 11.86 -0.73 26.05
N TRP A 82 11.55 -2.02 26.14
CA TRP A 82 10.17 -2.48 26.17
C TRP A 82 9.44 -1.74 27.29
N PRO A 83 8.13 -1.45 27.17
CA PRO A 83 7.37 -0.72 28.20
C PRO A 83 7.45 -1.36 29.59
N ASP A 84 7.83 -2.64 29.65
CA ASP A 84 7.93 -3.46 30.85
C ASP A 84 9.36 -3.62 31.39
N ALA A 85 10.32 -2.82 30.91
CA ALA A 85 11.64 -2.76 31.53
C ALA A 85 11.53 -1.99 32.87
N GLU A 86 11.23 -2.73 33.95
CA GLU A 86 11.24 -2.25 35.32
C GLU A 86 12.57 -1.55 35.67
N ILE A 87 12.46 -0.39 36.32
CA ILE A 87 13.58 0.40 36.87
C ILE A 87 14.00 -0.19 38.22
#